data_AF-A0A2M7VNZ9-F1
#
_entry.id   AF-A0A2M7VNZ9-F1
#
_cell.length_a   1.000
_cell.length_b   1.000
_cell.length_c   1.000
_cell.angle_alpha   90.00
_cell.angle_beta   90.00
_cell.angle_gamma   90.00
#
_symmetry.space_group_name_H-M   'P 1'
#
loop_
_entity.id
_entity.type
_entity.pdbx_description
1 polymer ?
#
loop_
_entity_poly.entity_id
_entity_poly.type
_entity_poly.pdbx_seq_one_letter_code
_entity_poly.pdbx_strand_id
1 'polypeptide(L)'
;MFYQVISYLKFLLKSTDKHGIHSPFVFDFTANCLDIKLNKTEGIYLGYQSYKSSLLADKTFINITDFGAGSKYFKSNQRQISEIAKYAGISNKKAKLLTKILNYFKPTNI
;
A
#
# COMPACT_ATOMS: atom_id res chain seq x y z
N MET A 1 12.09 -0.93 23.04
CA MET A 1 12.03 -2.16 22.22
C MET A 1 11.37 -3.35 22.91
N PHE A 2 11.59 -3.61 24.21
CA PHE A 2 10.96 -4.74 24.94
C PHE A 2 9.43 -4.81 24.80
N TYR A 3 8.75 -3.67 24.87
CA TYR A 3 7.29 -3.62 24.67
C TYR A 3 6.85 -4.20 23.32
N GLN A 4 7.57 -3.91 22.23
CA GLN A 4 7.23 -4.39 20.89
C GLN A 4 7.40 -5.91 20.80
N VAL A 5 8.48 -6.46 21.36
CA VAL A 5 8.74 -7.90 21.41
C VAL A 5 7.65 -8.62 22.23
N ILE A 6 7.36 -8.12 23.43
CA ILE A 6 6.32 -8.71 24.31
C ILE A 6 4.94 -8.61 23.65
N SER A 7 4.62 -7.48 23.02
CA SER A 7 3.35 -7.30 22.32
C SER A 7 3.22 -8.25 21.12
N TYR A 8 4.31 -8.49 20.40
CA TYR A 8 4.33 -9.44 19.29
C TYR A 8 4.13 -10.88 19.79
N LEU A 9 4.82 -11.30 20.86
CA LEU A 9 4.61 -12.62 21.46
C LEU A 9 3.17 -12.80 21.98
N LYS A 10 2.62 -11.78 22.65
CA LYS A 10 1.21 -11.77 23.07
C LYS A 10 0.26 -11.89 21.89
N PHE A 11 0.55 -11.21 20.78
CA PHE A 11 -0.23 -11.32 19.54
C PHE A 11 -0.18 -12.76 19.01
N LEU A 12 1.00 -13.36 18.90
CA LEU A 12 1.14 -14.74 18.41
C LEU A 12 0.37 -15.76 19.26
N LEU A 13 0.37 -15.59 20.58
CA LEU A 13 -0.35 -16.47 21.50
C LEU A 13 -1.88 -16.27 21.47
N LYS A 14 -2.35 -15.08 21.10
CA LYS A 14 -3.78 -14.72 21.09
C LYS A 14 -4.42 -14.75 19.70
N SER A 15 -3.62 -14.74 18.64
CA SER A 15 -4.13 -14.71 17.27
C SER A 15 -4.86 -16.00 16.94
N THR A 16 -6.02 -15.88 16.29
CA THR A 16 -6.78 -17.02 15.78
C THR A 16 -6.50 -17.19 14.29
N ASP A 17 -6.76 -18.38 13.76
CA ASP A 17 -6.75 -18.63 12.32
C ASP A 17 -8.09 -18.24 11.69
N LYS A 18 -8.27 -18.58 10.41
CA LYS A 18 -9.51 -18.30 9.66
C LYS A 18 -10.73 -19.03 10.27
N HIS A 19 -10.53 -20.15 10.96
CA HIS A 19 -11.60 -20.92 11.59
C HIS A 19 -12.09 -20.27 12.90
N GLY A 20 -11.25 -19.45 13.55
CA GLY A 20 -11.66 -18.64 14.70
C GLY A 20 -12.39 -17.33 14.35
N ILE A 21 -12.56 -17.00 13.07
CA ILE A 21 -13.26 -15.79 12.64
C ILE A 21 -14.76 -16.06 12.55
N HIS A 22 -15.52 -15.51 13.50
CA HIS A 22 -16.98 -15.67 13.53
C HIS A 22 -17.75 -14.67 12.68
N SER A 23 -17.15 -13.53 12.32
CA SER A 23 -17.80 -12.56 11.44
C SER A 23 -17.70 -13.05 9.99
N PRO A 24 -18.82 -13.35 9.31
CA PRO A 24 -18.80 -13.81 7.93
C PRO A 24 -18.12 -12.80 7.01
N PHE A 25 -18.37 -11.50 7.22
CA PHE A 25 -17.72 -10.43 6.49
C PHE A 25 -16.19 -10.45 6.62
N VAL A 26 -15.66 -10.58 7.84
CA VAL A 26 -14.21 -10.61 8.07
C VAL A 26 -13.59 -11.89 7.49
N PHE A 27 -14.29 -13.02 7.61
CA PHE A 27 -13.86 -14.27 7.01
C PHE A 27 -13.77 -14.14 5.49
N ASP A 28 -14.81 -13.61 4.83
CA ASP A 28 -14.83 -13.43 3.38
C ASP A 28 -13.77 -12.44 2.92
N PHE A 29 -13.58 -11.33 3.63
CA PHE A 29 -12.53 -10.36 3.29
C PHE A 29 -11.13 -10.96 3.42
N THR A 30 -10.87 -11.77 4.46
CA THR A 30 -9.56 -12.40 4.62
C THR A 30 -9.31 -13.49 3.56
N ALA A 31 -10.22 -14.45 3.45
CA ALA A 31 -10.09 -15.59 2.56
C ALA A 31 -10.18 -15.22 1.07
N ASN A 32 -11.13 -14.37 0.71
CA ASN A 32 -11.47 -14.05 -0.68
C ASN A 32 -10.88 -12.72 -1.19
N CYS A 33 -10.15 -11.98 -0.35
CA CYS A 33 -9.40 -10.81 -0.80
C CYS A 33 -7.93 -10.86 -0.38
N LEU A 34 -7.65 -10.93 0.93
CA LEU A 34 -6.28 -10.78 1.43
C LEU A 34 -5.38 -11.96 1.06
N ASP A 35 -5.90 -13.19 1.16
CA ASP A 35 -5.14 -14.41 0.93
C ASP A 35 -5.00 -14.80 -0.54
N ILE A 36 -5.85 -14.26 -1.42
CA ILE A 36 -5.77 -14.51 -2.85
C ILE A 36 -4.44 -14.02 -3.41
N LYS A 37 -3.76 -14.86 -4.20
CA LYS A 37 -2.54 -14.44 -4.91
C LYS A 37 -2.93 -13.52 -6.05
N LEU A 38 -2.36 -12.32 -6.07
CA LEU A 38 -2.54 -11.40 -7.17
C LEU A 38 -1.65 -11.85 -8.34
N ASN A 39 -2.26 -12.09 -9.50
CA ASN A 39 -1.51 -12.31 -10.72
C ASN A 39 -0.80 -11.01 -11.12
N LYS A 40 0.51 -11.07 -11.34
CA LYS A 40 1.32 -9.86 -11.61
C LYS A 40 1.13 -9.34 -13.03
N THR A 41 0.54 -10.14 -13.92
CA THR A 41 0.44 -9.91 -15.35
C THR A 41 -0.94 -9.45 -15.81
N GLU A 42 -1.86 -9.11 -14.90
CA GLU A 42 -3.23 -8.73 -15.29
C GLU A 42 -3.78 -7.53 -14.50
N GLY A 43 -4.56 -6.69 -15.19
CA GLY A 43 -5.43 -5.67 -14.59
C GLY A 43 -4.73 -4.44 -14.01
N ILE A 44 -5.33 -3.90 -12.93
CA ILE A 44 -4.99 -2.62 -12.27
C ILE A 44 -3.51 -2.53 -11.88
N TYR A 45 -2.89 -3.65 -11.46
CA TYR A 45 -1.51 -3.65 -11.00
C TYR A 45 -0.48 -3.44 -12.13
N LEU A 46 -0.77 -3.89 -13.35
CA LEU A 46 0.06 -3.57 -14.52
C LEU A 46 0.01 -2.08 -14.85
N GLY A 47 -1.18 -1.48 -14.84
CA GLY A 47 -1.36 -0.05 -15.05
C GLY A 47 -0.57 0.77 -14.02
N TYR A 48 -0.65 0.39 -12.74
CA TYR A 48 0.16 0.98 -11.68
C TYR A 48 1.67 0.85 -11.95
N GLN A 49 2.17 -0.33 -12.37
CA GLN A 49 3.59 -0.53 -12.65
C GLN A 49 4.10 0.33 -13.82
N SER A 50 3.29 0.44 -14.89
CA SER A 50 3.60 1.28 -16.04
C SER A 50 3.68 2.76 -15.62
N TYR A 51 2.64 3.24 -14.94
CA TYR A 51 2.58 4.62 -14.45
C TYR A 51 3.70 4.94 -13.44
N LYS A 52 4.00 4.01 -12.52
CA LYS A 52 5.12 4.19 -11.60
C LYS A 52 6.45 4.29 -12.35
N SER A 53 6.65 3.45 -13.37
CA SER A 53 7.87 3.48 -14.18
C SER A 53 8.00 4.81 -14.93
N SER A 54 6.90 5.34 -15.50
CA SER A 54 6.94 6.64 -16.18
C SER A 54 7.31 7.77 -15.22
N LEU A 55 6.74 7.79 -14.00
CA LEU A 55 7.10 8.79 -13.00
C LEU A 55 8.55 8.67 -12.52
N LEU A 56 9.07 7.45 -12.36
CA LEU A 56 10.46 7.23 -11.97
C LEU A 56 11.46 7.64 -13.05
N ALA A 57 11.05 7.63 -14.33
CA ALA A 57 11.86 8.11 -15.45
C ALA A 57 11.80 9.64 -15.62
N ASP A 58 10.77 10.29 -15.07
CA ASP A 58 10.52 11.72 -15.22
C ASP A 58 11.44 12.56 -14.32
N LYS A 59 12.35 13.30 -14.96
CA LYS A 59 13.35 14.15 -14.31
C LYS A 59 12.90 15.61 -14.15
N THR A 60 11.66 15.93 -14.48
CA THR A 60 11.13 17.29 -14.42
C THR A 60 11.04 17.77 -12.97
N PHE A 61 11.34 19.05 -12.74
CA PHE A 61 11.19 19.69 -11.43
C PHE A 61 9.85 20.43 -11.36
N ILE A 62 9.14 20.23 -10.27
CA ILE A 62 7.89 20.92 -9.97
C ILE A 62 8.00 21.64 -8.62
N ASN A 63 7.27 22.75 -8.48
CA ASN A 63 7.16 23.44 -7.20
C ASN A 63 6.00 22.84 -6.40
N ILE A 64 6.29 22.31 -5.21
CA ILE A 64 5.33 21.66 -4.33
C ILE A 64 4.96 22.61 -3.18
N THR A 65 3.66 22.67 -2.89
CA THR A 65 3.14 23.27 -1.66
C THR A 65 2.84 22.14 -0.66
N ASP A 66 3.57 22.11 0.45
CA ASP A 66 3.45 21.07 1.49
C ASP A 66 2.63 21.61 2.66
N PHE A 67 1.43 21.07 2.87
CA PHE A 67 0.52 21.47 3.96
C PHE A 67 0.70 20.62 5.23
N GLY A 68 1.61 19.64 5.21
CA GLY A 68 1.82 18.72 6.33
C GLY A 68 2.94 19.15 7.27
N ALA A 69 3.44 18.18 8.05
CA ALA A 69 4.59 18.36 8.93
C ALA A 69 5.93 18.57 8.18
N GLY A 70 5.90 18.68 6.85
CA GLY A 70 7.07 18.76 5.99
C GLY A 70 7.77 17.42 5.77
N SER A 71 8.63 17.38 4.75
CA SER A 71 9.44 16.19 4.46
C SER A 71 10.74 16.19 5.26
N LYS A 72 11.10 15.02 5.81
CA LYS A 72 12.47 14.78 6.34
C LYS A 72 13.50 14.55 5.23
N TYR A 73 13.04 14.18 4.03
CA TYR A 73 13.90 13.89 2.88
C TYR A 73 14.10 15.11 1.98
N PHE A 74 13.01 15.79 1.63
CA PHE A 74 13.06 16.97 0.77
C PHE A 74 13.33 18.23 1.59
N LYS A 75 14.41 18.94 1.24
CA LYS A 75 14.81 20.21 1.87
C LYS A 75 14.26 21.45 1.15
N SER A 76 13.70 21.27 -0.05
CA SER A 76 13.17 22.35 -0.89
C SER A 76 11.77 22.00 -1.41
N ASN A 77 11.01 23.04 -1.76
CA ASN A 77 9.72 22.94 -2.42
C ASN A 77 9.86 22.64 -3.92
N GLN A 78 11.01 22.97 -4.52
CA GLN A 78 11.33 22.52 -5.87
C GLN A 78 11.82 21.07 -5.80
N ARG A 79 11.04 20.14 -6.32
CA ARG A 79 11.27 18.70 -6.19
C ARG A 79 11.16 18.01 -7.56
N GLN A 80 12.02 17.02 -7.79
CA GLN A 80 12.01 16.21 -9.00
C GLN A 80 10.91 15.15 -8.95
N ILE A 81 10.16 14.95 -10.04
CA ILE A 81 9.05 13.96 -10.11
C ILE A 81 9.52 12.55 -9.76
N SER A 82 10.65 12.09 -10.31
CA SER A 82 11.23 10.77 -10.01
C SER A 82 11.52 10.57 -8.51
N GLU A 83 12.03 11.60 -7.83
CA GLU A 83 12.33 11.54 -6.41
C GLU A 83 11.03 11.53 -5.58
N ILE A 84 10.02 12.32 -5.98
CA ILE A 84 8.69 12.27 -5.34
C ILE A 84 8.10 10.85 -5.47
N ALA A 85 8.12 10.26 -6.67
CA ALA A 85 7.63 8.92 -6.91
C ALA A 85 8.38 7.84 -6.10
N LYS A 86 9.68 8.04 -5.86
CA LYS A 86 10.52 7.13 -5.09
C LYS A 86 10.27 7.21 -3.59
N TYR A 87 10.15 8.41 -3.02
CA TYR A 87 10.12 8.62 -1.57
C TYR A 87 8.72 8.85 -0.99
N ALA A 88 7.82 9.48 -1.75
CA ALA A 88 6.44 9.72 -1.33
C ALA A 88 5.44 8.73 -1.97
N GLY A 89 5.84 8.06 -3.06
CA GLY A 89 5.00 7.08 -3.75
C GLY A 89 4.71 5.82 -2.92
N ILE A 90 3.60 5.16 -3.24
CA ILE A 90 3.20 3.90 -2.61
C ILE A 90 4.24 2.79 -2.86
N SER A 91 4.48 1.96 -1.85
CA SER A 91 5.36 0.80 -1.99
C SER A 91 4.68 -0.30 -2.82
N ASN A 92 5.45 -1.14 -3.50
CA ASN A 92 4.89 -2.23 -4.32
C ASN A 92 4.06 -3.22 -3.49
N LYS A 93 4.43 -3.43 -2.22
CA LYS A 93 3.65 -4.28 -1.30
C LYS A 93 2.27 -3.67 -1.02
N LYS A 94 2.21 -2.37 -0.72
CA LYS A 94 0.95 -1.66 -0.46
C LYS A 94 0.10 -1.54 -1.73
N ALA A 95 0.72 -1.28 -2.89
CA ALA A 95 0.02 -1.24 -4.17
C ALA A 95 -0.65 -2.58 -4.51
N LYS A 96 0.05 -3.71 -4.32
CA LYS A 96 -0.56 -5.05 -4.49
C LYS A 96 -1.74 -5.26 -3.56
N LEU A 97 -1.62 -4.89 -2.29
CA LEU A 97 -2.71 -4.99 -1.33
C LEU A 97 -3.91 -4.15 -1.78
N LEU A 98 -3.68 -2.89 -2.17
CA LEU A 98 -4.73 -2.01 -2.68
C LEU A 98 -5.41 -2.60 -3.92
N THR A 99 -4.65 -3.17 -4.86
CA THR A 99 -5.23 -3.84 -6.02
C THR A 99 -6.13 -5.02 -5.63
N LYS A 100 -5.73 -5.84 -4.64
CA LYS A 100 -6.60 -6.92 -4.14
C LYS A 100 -7.93 -6.36 -3.60
N ILE A 101 -7.86 -5.31 -2.80
CA ILE A 101 -9.02 -4.65 -2.19
C ILE A 101 -9.94 -4.07 -3.28
N LEU A 102 -9.38 -3.38 -4.28
CA LEU A 102 -10.15 -2.81 -5.40
C LEU A 102 -10.84 -3.90 -6.23
N ASN A 103 -10.12 -4.99 -6.53
CA ASN A 103 -10.69 -6.10 -7.28
C ASN A 103 -11.81 -6.83 -6.52
N TYR A 104 -11.71 -6.88 -5.19
CA TYR A 104 -12.71 -7.52 -4.34
C TYR A 104 -13.97 -6.67 -4.18
N PHE A 105 -13.82 -5.40 -3.76
CA PHE A 105 -14.97 -4.55 -3.47
C PHE A 105 -15.58 -3.89 -4.71
N LYS A 106 -14.80 -3.68 -5.77
CA LYS A 106 -15.21 -2.98 -7.02
C LYS A 106 -16.06 -1.72 -6.74
N PRO A 107 -15.55 -0.79 -5.90
CA PRO A 107 -16.33 0.38 -5.50
C PRO A 107 -16.66 1.23 -6.72
N THR A 108 -17.90 1.73 -6.78
CA THR A 108 -18.36 2.65 -7.84
C THR A 108 -18.15 4.12 -7.48
N ASN A 109 -17.98 4.43 -6.18
CA ASN A 109 -17.77 5.77 -5.64
C ASN A 109 -16.71 5.71 -4.51
N ILE A 110 -16.08 6.86 -4.22
CA ILE A 110 -15.08 7.05 -3.14
C ILE A 110 -15.63 8.01 -2.11
#